data_AF-A0A0M3K7X8-F1
#
_entry.id   AF-A0A0M3K7X8-F1
#
_cell.length_a   1.000
_cell.length_b   1.000
_cell.length_c   1.000
_cell.angle_alpha   90.00
_cell.angle_beta   90.00
_cell.angle_gamma   90.00
#
_symmetry.space_group_name_H-M   'P 1'
#
loop_
_entity.id
_entity.type
_entity.pdbx_description
1 polymer ?
#
loop_
_entity_poly.entity_id
_entity_poly.type
_entity_poly.pdbx_seq_one_letter_code
_entity_poly.pdbx_strand_id
1 'polypeptide(L)'
;MMYDQPDWTWTMALVYIQSVAFTSGHTKYVPDPIEANKATIMYVMFIFVLHIWILSFMTLFVNAILTLIRSIYMTQWAEITDHQLSQLERKFAERKQRRKHDNPKYEN
;
A
#
# COMPACT_ATOMS: atom_id res chain seq x y z
N MET A 1 -40.05 13.81 0.90
CA MET A 1 -38.79 13.44 0.25
C MET A 1 -37.72 13.34 1.33
N MET A 2 -37.82 12.31 2.18
CA MET A 2 -36.98 12.11 3.37
C MET A 2 -36.12 10.84 3.21
N TYR A 3 -35.85 10.45 1.96
CA TYR A 3 -35.27 9.15 1.60
C TYR A 3 -34.07 9.25 0.66
N ASP A 4 -33.67 10.46 0.27
CA ASP A 4 -32.50 10.67 -0.57
C ASP A 4 -31.25 10.79 0.31
N GLN A 5 -30.14 10.20 -0.13
CA GLN A 5 -28.87 10.43 0.55
C GLN A 5 -28.57 11.93 0.56
N PRO A 6 -28.00 12.46 1.66
CA PRO A 6 -27.57 13.85 1.67
C PRO A 6 -26.58 14.06 0.51
N ASP A 7 -26.81 15.10 -0.30
CA ASP A 7 -25.95 15.40 -1.43
C ASP A 7 -24.53 15.64 -0.95
N TRP A 8 -23.61 14.74 -1.31
CA TRP A 8 -22.21 14.90 -0.98
C TRP A 8 -21.56 15.86 -1.95
N THR A 9 -20.86 16.85 -1.39
CA THR A 9 -19.91 17.62 -2.20
C THR A 9 -18.78 16.71 -2.67
N TRP A 10 -18.16 17.06 -3.80
CA TRP A 10 -17.02 16.31 -4.35
C TRP A 10 -15.91 16.08 -3.31
N THR A 11 -15.62 17.08 -2.49
CA THR A 11 -14.60 16.99 -1.44
C THR A 11 -14.95 15.94 -0.38
N MET A 12 -16.22 15.86 0.02
CA MET A 12 -16.68 14.85 0.99
C MET A 12 -16.53 13.43 0.43
N ALA A 13 -16.91 13.25 -0.84
CA ALA A 13 -16.76 11.97 -1.53
C ALA A 13 -15.28 11.55 -1.64
N LEU A 14 -14.38 12.49 -1.94
CA LEU A 14 -12.94 12.23 -2.01
C LEU A 14 -12.36 11.82 -0.65
N VAL A 15 -12.70 12.54 0.43
CA VAL A 15 -12.22 12.19 1.78
C VAL A 15 -12.73 10.80 2.20
N TYR A 16 -13.99 10.50 1.91
CA TYR A 16 -14.54 9.17 2.17
C TYR A 16 -13.79 8.08 1.38
N ILE A 17 -13.68 8.21 0.06
CA ILE A 17 -13.02 7.21 -0.80
C ILE A 17 -11.56 7.02 -0.38
N GLN A 18 -10.85 8.09 -0.02
CA GLN A 18 -9.50 8.00 0.53
C GLN A 18 -9.47 7.15 1.81
N SER A 19 -10.35 7.44 2.77
CA SER A 19 -10.40 6.69 4.03
C SER A 19 -10.73 5.20 3.83
N VAL A 20 -11.57 4.88 2.83
CA VAL A 20 -11.91 3.52 2.43
C VAL A 20 -10.73 2.82 1.76
N ALA A 21 -10.07 3.49 0.80
CA ALA A 21 -8.95 2.94 0.06
C ALA A 21 -7.74 2.61 0.95
N PHE A 22 -7.50 3.43 1.98
CA PHE A 22 -6.42 3.20 2.95
C PHE A 22 -6.85 2.38 4.16
N THR A 23 -8.08 1.86 4.20
CA THR A 23 -8.64 1.12 5.34
C THR A 23 -8.55 1.86 6.68
N SER A 24 -8.45 3.20 6.65
CA SER A 24 -8.20 3.98 7.86
C SER A 24 -9.46 4.16 8.70
N GLY A 25 -10.63 4.21 8.07
CA GLY A 25 -11.90 4.50 8.74
C GLY A 25 -11.99 5.89 9.37
N HIS A 26 -10.99 6.75 9.19
CA HIS A 26 -10.92 8.08 9.80
C HIS A 26 -11.67 9.10 8.93
N THR A 27 -12.99 9.01 8.91
CA THR A 27 -13.86 9.98 8.23
C THR A 27 -15.15 10.17 9.01
N LYS A 28 -15.64 11.42 9.06
CA LYS A 28 -16.99 11.72 9.56
C LYS A 28 -18.07 11.53 8.50
N TYR A 29 -17.66 11.36 7.24
CA TYR A 29 -18.54 11.16 6.09
C TYR A 29 -18.71 9.66 5.89
N VAL A 30 -19.84 9.12 6.32
CA VAL A 30 -20.24 7.72 6.12
C VAL A 30 -21.55 7.73 5.35
N PRO A 31 -21.72 6.89 4.31
CA PRO A 31 -22.99 6.83 3.60
C PRO A 31 -24.09 6.39 4.57
N ASP A 32 -25.10 7.23 4.75
CA ASP A 32 -26.23 6.87 5.59
C ASP A 32 -27.01 5.71 4.94
N PRO A 33 -27.36 4.67 5.71
CA PRO A 33 -28.26 3.63 5.21
C PRO A 33 -29.62 4.27 4.91
N ILE A 34 -30.09 4.13 3.67
CA ILE A 34 -31.45 4.52 3.27
C ILE A 34 -32.44 3.89 4.25
N GLU A 35 -33.35 4.69 4.84
CA GLU A 35 -34.30 4.24 5.87
C GLU A 35 -34.97 2.90 5.50
N ALA A 36 -35.22 2.09 6.54
CA ALA A 36 -35.60 0.67 6.49
C ALA A 36 -36.65 0.32 5.43
N ASN A 37 -36.16 -0.03 4.24
CA ASN A 37 -36.93 -0.58 3.11
C ASN A 37 -36.17 -1.81 2.60
N LYS A 38 -36.85 -2.67 1.84
CA LYS A 38 -36.23 -3.76 1.05
C LYS A 38 -35.02 -3.29 0.22
N ALA A 39 -34.98 -2.01 -0.19
CA ALA A 39 -33.85 -1.41 -0.92
C ALA A 39 -32.57 -1.23 -0.06
N THR A 40 -32.70 -1.10 1.27
CA THR A 40 -31.56 -0.87 2.18
C THR A 40 -30.56 -2.02 2.14
N ILE A 41 -31.02 -3.27 2.05
CA ILE A 41 -30.15 -4.45 2.00
C ILE A 41 -29.31 -4.44 0.72
N MET A 42 -29.94 -4.18 -0.43
CA MET A 42 -29.21 -4.08 -1.71
C MET A 42 -28.20 -2.93 -1.71
N TYR A 43 -28.56 -1.79 -1.11
CA TYR A 43 -27.68 -0.64 -1.00
C TYR A 43 -26.44 -0.95 -0.13
N VAL A 44 -26.63 -1.57 1.03
CA VAL A 44 -25.52 -1.97 1.92
C VAL A 44 -24.63 -3.01 1.24
N MET A 45 -25.22 -4.00 0.55
CA MET A 45 -24.47 -4.99 -0.24
C MET A 45 -23.65 -4.33 -1.35
N PHE A 46 -24.23 -3.36 -2.06
CA PHE A 46 -23.51 -2.59 -3.08
C PHE A 46 -22.30 -1.85 -2.50
N ILE A 47 -22.50 -1.12 -1.39
CA ILE A 47 -21.40 -0.43 -0.69
C ILE A 47 -20.31 -1.43 -0.32
N PHE A 48 -20.67 -2.57 0.26
CA PHE A 48 -19.72 -3.59 0.69
C PHE A 48 -18.90 -4.14 -0.49
N VAL A 49 -19.56 -4.48 -1.60
CA VAL A 49 -18.89 -4.94 -2.82
C VAL A 49 -17.96 -3.86 -3.38
N LEU A 50 -18.39 -2.60 -3.37
CA LEU A 50 -17.58 -1.46 -3.79
C LEU A 50 -16.31 -1.34 -2.93
N HIS A 51 -16.41 -1.51 -1.60
CA HIS A 51 -15.25 -1.50 -0.72
C HIS A 51 -14.26 -2.62 -1.06
N ILE A 52 -14.75 -3.86 -1.21
CA ILE A 52 -13.88 -5.00 -1.59
C ILE A 52 -13.19 -4.73 -2.91
N TRP A 53 -13.91 -4.15 -3.88
CA TRP A 53 -13.36 -3.82 -5.18
C TRP A 53 -12.25 -2.76 -5.08
N ILE A 54 -12.46 -1.70 -4.29
CA ILE A 54 -11.44 -0.66 -4.03
C ILE A 54 -10.19 -1.30 -3.40
N LEU A 55 -10.34 -2.16 -2.39
CA LEU A 55 -9.22 -2.84 -1.75
C LEU A 55 -8.45 -3.75 -2.71
N SER A 56 -9.17 -4.48 -3.55
CA SER A 56 -8.57 -5.33 -4.59
C SER A 56 -7.77 -4.47 -5.59
N PHE A 57 -8.33 -3.34 -6.01
CA PHE A 57 -7.65 -2.40 -6.89
C PHE A 57 -6.40 -1.80 -6.23
N MET A 58 -6.48 -1.38 -4.95
CA MET A 58 -5.32 -0.85 -4.22
C MET A 58 -4.21 -1.89 -4.06
N THR A 59 -4.57 -3.15 -3.85
CA THR A 59 -3.61 -4.27 -3.78
C THR A 59 -2.85 -4.44 -5.10
N LEU A 60 -3.57 -4.40 -6.23
CA LEU A 60 -2.96 -4.46 -7.56
C LEU A 60 -2.05 -3.25 -7.81
N PHE A 61 -2.49 -2.06 -7.43
CA PHE A 61 -1.73 -0.82 -7.59
C PHE A 61 -0.43 -0.84 -6.78
N VAL A 62 -0.49 -1.23 -5.51
CA VAL A 62 0.71 -1.37 -4.66
C VAL A 62 1.66 -2.41 -5.21
N ASN A 63 1.16 -3.55 -5.70
CA ASN A 63 1.99 -4.56 -6.35
C ASN A 63 2.68 -4.03 -7.62
N ALA A 64 1.98 -3.22 -8.42
CA ALA A 64 2.58 -2.57 -9.59
C ALA A 64 3.70 -1.60 -9.17
N ILE A 65 3.48 -0.80 -8.12
CA ILE A 65 4.52 0.09 -7.56
C ILE A 65 5.74 -0.70 -7.09
N LEU A 66 5.54 -1.77 -6.31
CA LEU A 66 6.64 -2.61 -5.83
C LEU A 66 7.43 -3.22 -6.99
N THR A 67 6.74 -3.66 -8.04
CA THR A 67 7.37 -4.20 -9.25
C THR A 67 8.16 -3.13 -9.98
N LEU A 68 7.63 -1.92 -10.10
CA LEU A 68 8.32 -0.77 -10.70
C LEU A 68 9.59 -0.40 -9.92
N ILE A 69 9.49 -0.27 -8.59
CA ILE A 69 10.64 0.02 -7.72
C ILE A 69 11.71 -1.07 -7.89
N ARG A 70 11.31 -2.35 -7.89
CA ARG A 70 12.23 -3.46 -8.13
C ARG A 70 12.89 -3.38 -9.50
N SER A 71 12.14 -3.03 -10.54
CA SER A 71 12.68 -2.85 -11.90
C SER A 71 13.72 -1.74 -11.94
N ILE A 72 13.43 -0.58 -11.32
CA ILE A 72 14.36 0.54 -11.24
C ILE A 72 15.62 0.13 -10.48
N TYR A 73 15.46 -0.52 -9.32
CA TYR A 73 16.60 -1.00 -8.52
C TYR A 73 17.48 -1.97 -9.33
N MET A 74 16.90 -2.97 -9.98
CA MET A 74 17.65 -3.93 -10.80
C MET A 74 18.35 -3.26 -11.99
N THR A 75 17.72 -2.28 -12.62
CA THR A 75 18.33 -1.49 -13.69
C THR A 75 19.53 -0.71 -13.16
N GLN A 76 19.41 -0.07 -12.00
CA GLN A 76 20.51 0.63 -11.34
C GLN A 76 21.68 -0.30 -11.01
N TRP A 77 21.42 -1.55 -10.59
CA TRP A 77 22.48 -2.55 -10.38
C TRP A 77 23.15 -2.99 -11.67
N ALA A 78 22.40 -3.09 -12.77
CA ALA A 78 22.94 -3.43 -14.08
C ALA A 78 23.84 -2.32 -14.65
N GLU A 79 23.60 -1.07 -14.26
CA GLU A 79 24.35 0.11 -14.71
C GLU A 79 25.52 0.50 -13.77
N ILE A 80 25.82 -0.31 -12.75
CA ILE A 80 26.95 -0.05 -11.86
C ILE A 80 28.27 -0.14 -12.63
N THR A 81 29.11 0.89 -12.48
CA THR A 81 30.47 0.91 -13.05
C THR A 81 31.42 -0.03 -12.28
N ASP A 82 32.45 -0.55 -12.95
CA ASP A 82 33.45 -1.45 -12.32
C ASP A 82 34.11 -0.85 -11.06
N HIS A 83 34.30 0.47 -11.05
CA HIS A 83 34.81 1.18 -9.87
C HIS A 83 33.82 1.15 -8.69
N GLN A 84 32.53 1.32 -8.95
CA GLN A 84 31.50 1.22 -7.91
C GLN A 84 31.34 -0.24 -7.42
N LEU A 85 31.45 -1.21 -8.32
CA LEU A 85 31.41 -2.64 -8.00
C LEU A 85 32.56 -3.03 -7.06
N SER A 86 33.79 -2.66 -7.39
CA SER A 86 34.97 -2.96 -6.57
C SER A 86 34.91 -2.32 -5.17
N GLN A 87 34.37 -1.10 -5.05
CA GLN A 87 34.13 -0.48 -3.74
C GLN A 87 33.07 -1.24 -2.92
N LEU A 88 32.04 -1.76 -3.57
CA LEU A 88 30.97 -2.55 -2.95
C LEU A 88 31.50 -3.91 -2.47
N GLU A 89 32.28 -4.60 -3.30
CA GLU A 89 32.97 -5.85 -2.94
C GLU A 89 33.89 -5.66 -1.74
N ARG A 90 34.67 -4.57 -1.71
CA ARG A 90 35.53 -4.26 -0.57
C ARG A 90 34.72 -4.06 0.72
N LYS A 91 33.62 -3.30 0.65
CA LYS A 91 32.71 -3.12 1.80
C LYS A 91 32.07 -4.45 2.26
N PHE A 92 31.72 -5.34 1.33
CA PHE A 92 31.19 -6.67 1.68
C PHE A 92 32.25 -7.55 2.35
N ALA A 93 33.48 -7.53 1.83
CA ALA A 93 34.61 -8.26 2.40
C ALA A 93 34.94 -7.77 3.82
N GLU A 94 35.02 -6.47 4.03
CA GLU A 94 35.22 -5.86 5.35
C GLU A 94 34.11 -6.25 6.34
N ARG A 95 32.84 -6.20 5.93
CA ARG A 95 31.71 -6.64 6.77
C ARG A 95 31.72 -8.14 7.05
N LYS A 96 32.21 -8.97 6.12
CA LYS A 96 32.35 -10.41 6.32
C LYS A 96 33.48 -10.72 7.30
N GLN A 97 34.57 -9.95 7.24
CA GLN A 97 35.72 -10.08 8.14
C GLN A 97 35.37 -9.64 9.56
N ARG A 98 34.68 -8.49 9.73
CA ARG A 98 34.15 -8.06 11.04
C ARG A 98 33.21 -9.09 11.64
N ARG A 99 32.27 -9.63 10.86
CA ARG A 99 31.37 -10.71 11.32
C ARG A 99 32.08 -12.01 11.69
N LYS A 100 33.28 -12.28 11.17
CA LYS A 100 34.08 -13.42 11.62
C LYS A 100 34.78 -13.13 12.95
N HIS A 101 35.23 -11.89 13.15
CA HIS A 101 35.88 -11.45 14.38
C HIS A 101 34.91 -11.26 15.55
N ASP A 102 33.71 -10.74 15.28
CA ASP A 102 32.67 -10.46 16.29
C ASP A 102 31.81 -11.68 16.61
N ASN A 103 32.04 -12.83 15.95
CA ASN A 103 31.26 -14.04 16.19
C ASN A 103 31.94 -14.90 17.26
N PRO A 104 31.31 -15.11 18.43
CA PRO A 104 31.89 -15.86 19.56
C PRO A 104 32.15 -17.33 19.22
N LYS A 105 31.68 -17.82 18.06
CA LYS A 105 32.00 -19.17 17.54
C LYS A 105 33.48 -19.34 17.14
N TYR A 106 34.26 -18.26 17.05
CA TYR A 106 35.68 -18.28 16.67
C TYR A 106 36.62 -17.77 17.77
N GLU A 107 36.09 -17.52 18.98
CA GLU A 107 36.92 -17.29 20.17
C GLU A 107 37.35 -18.65 20.73
N ASN A 108 38.64 -18.97 20.59
CA ASN A 108 39.32 -20.04 21.33
C ASN A 108 39.80 -19.48 22.67
#